data_AF-A0A4Q2Z456-F1
#
_entry.id   AF-A0A4Q2Z456-F1
#
_cell.length_a   1.000
_cell.length_b   1.000
_cell.length_c   1.000
_cell.angle_alpha   90.00
_cell.angle_beta   90.00
_cell.angle_gamma   90.00
#
_symmetry.space_group_name_H-M   'P 1'
#
loop_
_entity.id
_entity.type
_entity.pdbx_description
1 polymer ?
#
loop_
_entity_poly.entity_id
_entity_poly.type
_entity_poly.pdbx_seq_one_letter_code
_entity_poly.pdbx_strand_id
1 'polypeptide(L)' 'MNRFVLFAGQDYYPLGGTEDIKGSFETFEAAKAFAEPLGEDWWHVLDLLSGETIEGKGKYDR' A
#
# COMPACT_ATOMS: atom_id res chain seq x y z
N MET A 1 0.21 -6.00 -17.14
CA MET A 1 1.42 -5.59 -16.38
C MET A 1 0.89 -4.90 -15.14
N ASN A 2 1.33 -5.31 -13.95
CA ASN A 2 0.82 -4.74 -12.71
C ASN A 2 1.36 -3.32 -12.54
N ARG A 3 0.45 -2.35 -12.38
CA ARG A 3 0.75 -0.91 -12.28
C ARG A 3 0.79 -0.44 -10.83
N PHE A 4 0.03 -1.10 -9.95
CA PHE A 4 -0.14 -0.65 -8.57
C PHE A 4 0.58 -1.58 -7.62
N VAL A 5 1.24 -1.05 -6.60
CA VAL A 5 1.89 -1.82 -5.54
C VAL A 5 1.27 -1.43 -4.21
N LEU A 6 0.83 -2.43 -3.47
CA LEU A 6 0.29 -2.25 -2.12
C LEU A 6 1.39 -2.41 -1.09
N PHE A 7 1.53 -1.39 -0.24
CA PHE A 7 2.31 -1.44 0.98
C PHE A 7 1.36 -1.45 2.17
N ALA A 8 1.63 -2.30 3.17
CA ALA A 8 0.87 -2.28 4.42
C ALA A 8 1.72 -2.79 5.59
N GLY A 9 1.40 -2.35 6.80
CA GLY A 9 2.10 -2.82 7.99
C GLY A 9 1.50 -2.32 9.29
N GLN A 10 2.11 -2.78 10.37
CA GLN A 10 1.81 -2.34 11.74
C GLN A 10 2.65 -1.10 12.10
N ASP A 11 2.18 -0.27 13.03
CA ASP A 11 2.84 0.99 13.41
C ASP A 11 4.21 0.79 14.06
N TYR A 12 4.43 -0.36 14.71
CA TYR A 12 5.70 -0.74 15.31
C TYR A 12 6.69 -1.27 14.26
N TYR A 13 7.13 -0.42 13.34
CA TYR A 13 8.24 -0.72 12.44
C TYR A 13 9.14 0.50 12.25
N PRO A 14 10.36 0.51 12.82
CA PRO A 14 11.26 1.68 12.80
C PRO A 14 12.01 1.86 11.47
N LEU A 15 11.93 0.89 10.56
CA LEU A 15 12.71 0.85 9.32
C LEU A 15 11.83 0.26 8.21
N GLY A 16 10.89 1.04 7.66
CA GLY A 16 10.08 0.62 6.50
C GLY A 16 10.94 -0.02 5.40
N GLY A 17 10.37 -0.93 4.61
CA GLY A 17 11.18 -1.71 3.65
C GLY A 17 10.38 -2.58 2.69
N THR A 18 11.08 -3.43 1.95
CA THR A 18 10.46 -4.34 0.96
C THR A 18 9.50 -5.35 1.57
N GLU A 19 9.61 -5.61 2.88
CA GLU A 19 8.70 -6.48 3.65
C GLU A 19 7.29 -5.87 3.79
N ASP A 20 7.13 -4.57 3.58
CA ASP A 20 5.83 -3.90 3.59
C ASP A 20 5.04 -4.18 2.30
N ILE A 21 5.69 -4.68 1.24
CA ILE A 21 5.04 -5.00 -0.04
C ILE A 21 4.14 -6.22 0.14
N LYS A 22 2.83 -6.02 0.02
CA LYS A 22 1.84 -7.11 0.11
C LYS A 22 1.46 -7.69 -1.24
N GLY A 23 1.67 -6.94 -2.32
CA GLY A 23 1.38 -7.40 -3.66
C GLY A 23 1.45 -6.31 -4.71
N SER A 24 1.29 -6.73 -5.97
CA SER A 24 1.14 -5.84 -7.12
C SER A 24 -0.14 -6.19 -7.88
N PHE A 25 -0.80 -5.16 -8.41
CA PHE A 25 -2.15 -5.26 -8.97
C PHE A 25 -2.24 -4.48 -10.29
N GLU A 26 -3.15 -4.90 -11.16
CA GLU A 26 -3.41 -4.20 -12.43
C GLU A 26 -4.27 -2.94 -12.23
N THR A 27 -5.11 -2.91 -11.21
CA THR A 27 -6.01 -1.78 -10.90
C THR A 27 -5.86 -1.34 -9.44
N PHE A 28 -6.10 -0.05 -9.21
CA PHE A 28 -6.15 0.53 -7.87
C PHE A 28 -7.21 -0.16 -6.99
N GLU A 29 -8.38 -0.46 -7.56
CA GLU A 29 -9.49 -1.06 -6.80
C GLU A 29 -9.18 -2.47 -6.33
N ALA A 30 -8.42 -3.24 -7.11
CA ALA A 30 -7.96 -4.56 -6.69
C ALA A 30 -6.96 -4.47 -5.52
N ALA A 31 -6.08 -3.47 -5.53
CA ALA A 31 -5.15 -3.22 -4.42
C ALA A 31 -5.91 -2.79 -3.15
N LYS A 32 -6.88 -1.90 -3.27
CA LYS A 32 -7.72 -1.43 -2.15
C LYS A 32 -8.57 -2.56 -1.55
N ALA A 33 -9.25 -3.33 -2.39
CA ALA A 33 -10.04 -4.47 -1.93
C ALA A 33 -9.18 -5.54 -1.23
N PHE A 34 -7.90 -5.65 -1.60
CA PHE A 34 -6.94 -6.51 -0.90
C PHE A 34 -6.46 -5.90 0.42
N ALA A 35 -6.29 -4.57 0.50
CA ALA A 35 -5.75 -3.88 1.67
C ALA A 35 -6.72 -3.84 2.86
N GLU A 36 -8.00 -3.55 2.62
CA GLU A 36 -9.03 -3.41 3.65
C GLU A 36 -9.14 -4.59 4.63
N PRO A 37 -9.15 -5.87 4.18
CA PRO A 37 -9.26 -7.02 5.08
C PRO A 37 -7.96 -7.39 5.80
N LEU A 38 -6.80 -6.80 5.47
CA LEU A 38 -5.53 -7.16 6.11
C LEU A 38 -5.49 -6.80 7.60
N GLY A 39 -6.34 -5.86 8.04
CA GLY A 39 -6.36 -5.41 9.43
C GLY A 39 -5.09 -4.67 9.87
N GLU A 40 -4.26 -4.25 8.91
CA GLU A 40 -3.02 -3.53 9.17
C GLU A 40 -3.32 -2.11 9.66
N ASP A 41 -2.43 -1.57 10.50
CA ASP A 41 -2.57 -0.23 11.07
C ASP A 41 -2.57 0.81 9.94
N TRP A 42 -1.65 0.64 8.99
CA TRP A 42 -1.52 1.49 7.82
C TRP A 42 -1.40 0.69 6.52
N TRP A 43 -1.81 1.32 5.42
CA TRP A 43 -1.51 0.85 4.07
C TRP A 43 -1.48 2.02 3.09
N HIS A 44 -0.78 1.87 1.97
CA HIS A 44 -0.87 2.80 0.84
C HIS A 44 -0.61 2.10 -0.48
N VAL A 45 -1.12 2.67 -1.57
CA VAL A 45 -0.94 2.16 -2.93
C VAL A 45 -0.08 3.11 -3.75
N LEU A 46 1.04 2.59 -4.24
CA LEU A 46 1.94 3.28 -5.18
C LEU A 46 1.54 2.97 -6.62
N ASP A 47 1.42 4.00 -7.45
CA ASP A 47 1.31 3.87 -8.89
C ASP A 47 2.70 3.89 -9.54
N LEU A 48 3.09 2.80 -10.17
CA LEU A 48 4.39 2.65 -10.82
C LEU A 48 4.52 3.49 -12.10
N LEU A 49 3.41 3.96 -12.68
CA LEU A 49 3.45 4.80 -13.87
C LEU A 49 3.76 6.26 -13.52
N SER A 50 3.09 6.81 -12.50
CA SER A 50 3.32 8.19 -12.05
C SER A 50 4.44 8.30 -11.01
N GLY A 51 4.71 7.22 -10.27
CA GLY A 51 5.58 7.23 -9.09
C GLY A 51 4.93 7.83 -7.84
N GLU A 52 3.63 8.09 -7.88
CA GLU A 52 2.89 8.75 -6.79
C GLU A 52 2.09 7.75 -5.95
N THR A 53 1.90 8.07 -4.68
CA THR A 53 0.97 7.36 -3.80
C THR A 53 -0.45 7.88 -4.02
N ILE A 54 -1.38 7.00 -4.39
CA ILE A 54 -2.76 7.39 -4.76
C ILE A 54 -3.69 7.46 -3.55
N GLU A 55 -3.66 6.46 -2.68
CA GLU A 55 -4.52 6.38 -1.51
C GLU A 55 -3.83 5.56 -0.41
N GLY A 56 -4.16 5.83 0.84
CA GLY A 56 -3.73 5.04 1.97
C GLY A 56 -4.60 5.25 3.21
N LYS A 57 -4.52 4.29 4.12
CA LYS A 57 -4.98 4.39 5.51
C LYS A 57 -3.73 4.65 6.37
N GLY A 58 -3.73 5.73 7.13
CA GLY A 58 -2.50 6.46 7.46
C GLY A 58 -1.40 5.76 8.25
N LYS A 59 -0.15 6.21 8.02
CA LYS A 59 0.90 6.47 9.04
C LYS A 59 1.22 7.98 9.18
N TYR A 60 0.80 8.81 8.23
CA TYR A 60 0.87 10.28 8.23
C TYR A 60 -0.24 10.89 7.37
N ASP A 61 -1.51 10.74 7.76
CA ASP A 61 -2.58 11.54 7.14
C ASP A 61 -2.21 13.03 7.30
N ARG A 62 -1.85 13.69 6.19
CA ARG A 62 -1.69 15.14 6.04
C ARG A 62 -2.52 15.60 4.85
#